data_AF-A0A673BLW9-F1
#
_entry.id   AF-A0A673BLW9-F1
#
_cell.length_a   1.000
_cell.length_b   1.000
_cell.length_c   1.000
_cell.angle_alpha   90.00
_cell.angle_beta   90.00
_cell.angle_gamma   90.00
#
_symmetry.space_group_name_H-M   'P 1'
#
loop_
_entity.id
_entity.type
_entity.pdbx_description
1 polymer ?
#
loop_
_entity_poly.entity_id
_entity_poly.type
_entity_poly.pdbx_seq_one_letter_code
_entity_poly.pdbx_strand_id
1 'polypeptide(L)'
;KKPNLFKDKLEEVYASFIDGPHYFWCQYSNTEVLNKVSRIAQEVGQAYENVTIPGTLGPGSPCLALFSTDKQWYRALVMDRTDHTVHVVFIDYGNESEVNIKDVKPLPLSLLEEIPQAFLCSLNGFDESRGSWNDEVLMNFTISG
;
A
#
# COMPACT_ATOMS: atom_id res chain seq x y z
N LYS A 1 8.03 10.75 0.82
CA LYS A 1 7.76 11.62 2.01
C LYS A 1 7.27 10.74 3.16
N LYS A 2 7.59 11.05 4.42
CA LYS A 2 7.05 10.31 5.58
C LYS A 2 5.78 11.00 6.11
N PRO A 3 4.81 10.27 6.68
CA PRO A 3 3.68 10.87 7.35
C PRO A 3 4.14 11.74 8.53
N ASN A 4 3.49 12.89 8.74
CA ASN A 4 3.75 13.75 9.89
C ASN A 4 2.93 13.25 11.09
N LEU A 5 3.53 12.39 11.90
CA LEU A 5 2.96 11.96 13.18
C LEU A 5 3.58 12.80 14.31
N PHE A 6 2.75 13.55 15.04
CA PHE A 6 3.18 14.32 16.20
C PHE A 6 3.06 13.48 17.47
N LYS A 7 4.05 13.56 18.38
CA LYS A 7 3.93 12.95 19.71
C LYS A 7 2.70 13.51 20.43
N ASP A 8 1.96 12.64 21.10
CA ASP A 8 0.77 12.94 21.93
C ASP A 8 -0.49 13.42 21.17
N LYS A 9 -0.54 13.23 19.85
CA LYS A 9 -1.76 13.44 19.08
C LYS A 9 -2.53 12.13 18.93
N LEU A 10 -3.79 12.14 19.36
CA LEU A 10 -4.75 11.08 19.01
C LEU A 10 -5.21 11.29 17.58
N GLU A 11 -5.04 10.25 16.76
CA GLU A 11 -5.51 10.21 15.37
C GLU A 11 -6.39 8.99 15.19
N GLU A 12 -7.51 9.17 14.50
CA GLU A 12 -8.36 8.06 14.09
C GLU A 12 -7.82 7.45 12.80
N VAL A 13 -7.61 6.14 12.82
CA VAL A 13 -6.96 5.39 11.75
C VAL A 13 -7.67 4.06 11.53
N TYR A 14 -7.55 3.52 10.33
CA TYR A 14 -8.05 2.20 9.97
C TYR A 14 -6.86 1.27 9.67
N ALA A 15 -6.89 0.05 10.19
CA ALA A 15 -5.94 -0.98 9.79
C ALA A 15 -6.28 -1.45 8.36
N SER A 16 -5.40 -1.15 7.40
CA SER A 16 -5.61 -1.42 5.98
C SER A 16 -5.03 -2.77 5.53
N PHE A 17 -3.96 -3.22 6.21
CA PHE A 17 -3.39 -4.55 6.01
C PHE A 17 -2.77 -5.03 7.34
N ILE A 18 -3.14 -6.23 7.78
CA ILE A 18 -2.69 -6.79 9.06
C ILE A 18 -1.82 -8.01 8.74
N ASP A 19 -0.52 -7.89 8.99
CA ASP A 19 0.42 -9.01 8.94
C ASP A 19 0.60 -9.62 10.34
N GLY A 20 0.46 -8.82 11.39
CA GLY A 20 0.41 -9.26 12.78
C GLY A 20 0.42 -8.08 13.78
N PRO A 21 0.64 -8.34 15.09
CA PRO A 21 0.69 -7.28 16.12
C PRO A 21 1.89 -6.36 15.96
N HIS A 22 2.99 -6.95 15.49
CA HIS A 22 4.29 -6.30 15.38
C HIS A 22 4.35 -5.43 14.14
N TYR A 23 3.61 -5.81 13.10
CA TYR A 23 3.64 -5.17 11.79
C TYR A 23 2.23 -5.18 11.18
N PHE A 24 1.62 -4.01 11.10
CA PHE A 24 0.39 -3.80 10.34
C PHE A 24 0.41 -2.41 9.74
N TRP A 25 -0.35 -2.22 8.68
CA TRP A 25 -0.46 -0.95 8.00
C TRP A 25 -1.75 -0.25 8.38
N CYS A 26 -1.66 1.05 8.59
CA CYS A 26 -2.79 1.92 8.84
C CYS A 26 -2.93 2.98 7.77
N GLN A 27 -4.16 3.44 7.58
CA GLN A 27 -4.54 4.63 6.83
C GLN A 27 -5.24 5.62 7.77
N TYR A 28 -5.14 6.91 7.49
CA TYR A 28 -5.91 7.93 8.21
C TYR A 28 -7.42 7.78 7.92
N SER A 29 -8.27 8.13 8.89
CA SER A 29 -9.72 8.11 8.67
C SER A 29 -10.19 9.17 7.65
N ASN A 30 -9.43 10.26 7.49
CA ASN A 30 -9.64 11.21 6.40
C ASN A 30 -9.12 10.64 5.08
N THR A 31 -10.05 10.22 4.22
CA THR A 31 -9.74 9.59 2.93
C THR A 31 -9.65 10.58 1.76
N GLU A 32 -9.66 11.90 1.97
CA GLU A 32 -9.69 12.88 0.86
C GLU A 32 -8.50 12.70 -0.09
N VAL A 33 -7.29 12.59 0.47
CA VAL A 33 -6.06 12.38 -0.32
C VAL A 33 -6.07 11.00 -0.96
N LEU A 34 -6.45 9.95 -0.23
CA LEU A 34 -6.56 8.58 -0.75
C LEU A 34 -7.53 8.49 -1.94
N ASN A 35 -8.69 9.13 -1.84
CA ASN A 35 -9.68 9.19 -2.91
C ASN A 35 -9.15 9.94 -4.13
N LYS A 36 -8.45 11.06 -3.92
CA LYS A 36 -7.80 11.83 -4.98
C LYS A 36 -6.75 11.00 -5.72
N VAL A 37 -5.82 10.37 -5.01
CA VAL A 37 -4.75 9.57 -5.66
C VAL A 37 -5.31 8.34 -6.35
N SER A 38 -6.31 7.68 -5.75
CA SER A 38 -6.97 6.50 -6.34
C SER A 38 -7.68 6.85 -7.64
N ARG A 39 -8.41 7.97 -7.70
CA ARG A 39 -9.07 8.44 -8.93
C ARG A 39 -8.07 8.67 -10.06
N ILE A 40 -7.00 9.41 -9.78
CA ILE A 40 -5.97 9.73 -10.79
C ILE A 40 -5.23 8.45 -11.22
N ALA A 41 -4.95 7.54 -10.28
CA ALA A 41 -4.34 6.24 -10.59
C ALA A 41 -5.20 5.42 -11.55
N GLN A 42 -6.53 5.39 -11.35
CA GLN A 42 -7.44 4.73 -12.30
C GLN A 42 -7.42 5.39 -13.67
N GLU A 43 -7.55 6.72 -13.74
CA GLU A 43 -7.58 7.47 -15.00
C GLU A 43 -6.32 7.19 -15.85
N VAL A 44 -5.14 7.28 -15.23
CA VAL A 44 -3.85 7.05 -15.91
C VAL A 44 -3.63 5.57 -16.20
N GLY A 45 -3.98 4.69 -15.25
CA GLY A 45 -3.84 3.25 -15.39
C GLY A 45 -4.71 2.68 -16.52
N GLN A 46 -5.92 3.19 -16.69
CA GLN A 46 -6.86 2.72 -17.73
C GLN A 46 -6.59 3.33 -19.12
N ALA A 47 -5.82 4.43 -19.20
CA ALA A 47 -5.47 5.03 -20.48
C ALA A 47 -4.75 4.02 -21.38
N TYR A 48 -5.28 3.81 -22.59
CA TYR A 48 -4.68 2.98 -23.62
C TYR A 48 -3.50 3.73 -24.24
N GLU A 49 -2.34 3.52 -23.66
CA GLU A 49 -1.07 3.97 -24.23
C GLU A 49 -0.14 2.76 -24.33
N ASN A 50 0.57 2.63 -25.46
CA ASN A 50 1.68 1.70 -25.60
C ASN A 50 2.86 2.21 -24.76
N VAL A 51 2.70 2.18 -23.44
CA VAL A 51 3.73 2.63 -22.53
C VAL A 51 4.81 1.55 -22.49
N THR A 52 5.96 1.86 -23.06
CA THR A 52 7.13 1.03 -22.88
C THR A 52 7.56 1.17 -21.42
N ILE A 53 7.52 0.06 -20.67
CA ILE A 53 8.02 0.03 -19.31
C ILE A 53 9.50 0.36 -19.36
N PRO A 54 9.96 1.41 -18.67
CA PRO A 54 11.36 1.76 -18.68
C PRO A 54 12.19 0.56 -18.21
N GLY A 55 13.26 0.23 -18.94
CA GLY A 55 14.23 -0.78 -18.49
C GLY A 55 14.78 -0.47 -17.08
N THR A 56 14.69 0.78 -16.65
CA THR A 56 15.08 1.30 -15.33
C THR A 56 14.10 0.99 -14.20
N LEU A 57 12.94 0.38 -14.46
CA LEU A 57 11.98 0.02 -13.43
C LEU A 57 12.53 -1.17 -12.61
N GLY A 58 13.16 -0.89 -11.48
CA GLY A 58 13.77 -1.89 -10.58
C GLY A 58 13.45 -1.64 -9.11
N PRO A 59 14.00 -2.43 -8.19
CA PRO A 59 13.76 -2.28 -6.75
C PRO A 59 13.89 -0.82 -6.27
N GLY A 60 12.89 -0.37 -5.50
CA GLY A 60 12.76 1.01 -5.03
C GLY A 60 12.12 2.00 -6.01
N SER A 61 11.79 1.57 -7.24
CA SER A 61 11.11 2.43 -8.22
C SER A 61 9.62 2.57 -7.90
N PRO A 62 9.06 3.79 -7.89
CA PRO A 62 7.62 3.98 -7.80
C PRO A 62 6.94 3.67 -9.15
N CYS A 63 5.79 3.01 -9.10
CA CYS A 63 5.02 2.64 -10.28
C CYS A 63 3.50 2.69 -10.03
N LEU A 64 2.74 2.59 -11.11
CA LEU A 64 1.37 2.11 -11.06
C LEU A 64 1.37 0.60 -11.32
N ALA A 65 0.60 -0.16 -10.54
CA ALA A 65 0.42 -1.59 -10.72
C ALA A 65 -1.07 -1.93 -10.70
N LEU A 66 -1.51 -2.81 -11.61
CA LEU A 66 -2.86 -3.33 -11.63
C LEU A 66 -2.97 -4.48 -10.63
N PHE A 67 -3.82 -4.34 -9.62
CA PHE A 67 -4.07 -5.43 -8.69
C PHE A 67 -4.98 -6.47 -9.34
N SER A 68 -4.54 -7.73 -9.31
CA SER A 68 -5.18 -8.79 -10.09
C SER A 68 -6.55 -9.19 -9.55
N THR A 69 -6.81 -8.97 -8.26
CA THR A 69 -8.05 -9.38 -7.58
C THR A 69 -9.24 -8.50 -7.95
N ASP A 70 -9.08 -7.16 -7.93
CA ASP A 70 -10.16 -6.20 -8.19
C ASP A 70 -10.04 -5.48 -9.54
N LYS A 71 -8.96 -5.71 -10.27
CA LYS A 71 -8.65 -5.10 -11.57
C LYS A 71 -8.59 -3.58 -11.50
N GLN A 72 -8.14 -3.02 -10.38
CA GLN A 72 -7.92 -1.60 -10.20
C GLN A 72 -6.43 -1.25 -10.18
N TRP A 73 -6.10 -0.02 -10.59
CA TRP A 73 -4.73 0.50 -10.60
C TRP A 73 -4.36 1.21 -9.32
N TYR A 74 -3.17 0.93 -8.80
CA TYR A 74 -2.72 1.47 -7.52
C TYR A 74 -1.30 2.02 -7.62
N ARG A 75 -0.97 2.98 -6.76
CA ARG A 75 0.43 3.38 -6.56
C ARG A 75 1.15 2.26 -5.81
N ALA A 76 2.32 1.91 -6.31
CA ALA A 76 3.13 0.85 -5.74
C ALA A 76 4.62 1.19 -5.76
N LEU A 77 5.37 0.45 -4.96
CA LEU A 77 6.84 0.47 -4.98
C LEU A 77 7.31 -0.92 -5.42
N VAL A 78 8.23 -0.96 -6.38
CA VAL A 78 8.87 -2.21 -6.80
C VAL A 78 9.77 -2.72 -5.69
N MET A 79 9.51 -3.94 -5.23
CA MET A 79 10.32 -4.65 -4.24
C MET A 79 11.33 -5.55 -4.93
N ASP A 80 10.89 -6.27 -5.95
CA ASP A 80 11.74 -7.12 -6.78
C ASP A 80 11.19 -7.22 -8.21
N ARG A 81 12.01 -7.62 -9.18
CA ARG A 81 11.63 -7.76 -10.58
C ARG A 81 12.33 -8.94 -11.25
N THR A 82 11.53 -9.71 -11.99
CA THR A 82 11.99 -10.70 -12.95
C THR A 82 11.70 -10.25 -14.39
N ASP A 83 11.99 -11.10 -15.38
CA ASP A 83 11.65 -10.83 -16.78
C ASP A 83 10.13 -10.78 -17.04
N HIS A 84 9.33 -11.43 -16.19
CA HIS A 84 7.89 -11.63 -16.43
C HIS A 84 7.01 -11.00 -15.37
N THR A 85 7.52 -10.87 -14.14
CA THR A 85 6.75 -10.45 -12.98
C THR A 85 7.48 -9.38 -12.19
N VAL A 86 6.71 -8.61 -11.44
CA VAL A 86 7.21 -7.57 -10.54
C VAL A 86 6.55 -7.81 -9.19
N HIS A 87 7.37 -7.93 -8.16
CA HIS A 87 6.89 -7.95 -6.79
C HIS A 87 6.78 -6.50 -6.31
N VAL A 88 5.61 -6.11 -5.82
CA VAL A 88 5.31 -4.74 -5.43
C VAL A 88 4.62 -4.67 -4.07
N VAL A 89 4.82 -3.56 -3.36
CA VAL A 89 3.98 -3.15 -2.22
C VAL A 89 3.08 -2.00 -2.64
N PHE A 90 1.77 -2.10 -2.38
CA PHE A 90 0.83 -1.02 -2.64
C PHE A 90 0.95 0.03 -1.54
N ILE A 91 1.70 1.10 -1.80
CA ILE A 91 2.13 2.08 -0.79
C ILE A 91 0.97 2.86 -0.12
N ASP A 92 -0.22 2.79 -0.69
CA ASP A 92 -1.42 3.41 -0.11
C ASP A 92 -2.22 2.46 0.77
N TYR A 93 -1.97 1.14 0.74
CA TYR A 93 -2.75 0.12 1.43
C TYR A 93 -1.89 -0.82 2.30
N GLY A 94 -0.63 -1.02 1.94
CA GLY A 94 0.36 -1.79 2.70
C GLY A 94 0.50 -3.25 2.30
N ASN A 95 -0.45 -3.81 1.55
CA ASN A 95 -0.38 -5.19 1.08
C ASN A 95 0.61 -5.33 -0.09
N GLU A 96 1.19 -6.52 -0.21
CA GLU A 96 2.11 -6.90 -1.29
C GLU A 96 1.39 -7.74 -2.36
N SER A 97 1.92 -7.73 -3.57
CA SER A 97 1.44 -8.59 -4.66
C SER A 97 2.54 -8.83 -5.68
N GLU A 98 2.54 -10.01 -6.27
CA GLU A 98 3.22 -10.26 -7.54
C GLU A 98 2.27 -9.86 -8.69
N VAL A 99 2.75 -9.05 -9.63
CA VAL A 99 1.98 -8.60 -10.79
C VAL A 99 2.73 -8.91 -12.08
N ASN A 100 2.01 -9.05 -13.20
CA ASN A 100 2.66 -9.22 -14.50
C ASN A 100 3.39 -7.92 -14.87
N ILE A 101 4.54 -8.02 -15.53
CA ILE A 101 5.24 -6.83 -16.00
C ILE A 101 4.35 -5.97 -16.89
N LYS A 102 3.48 -6.56 -17.72
CA LYS A 102 2.53 -5.85 -18.61
C LYS A 102 1.47 -5.03 -17.85
N ASP A 103 1.26 -5.38 -16.59
CA ASP A 103 0.30 -4.78 -15.67
C ASP A 103 0.95 -3.70 -14.78
N VAL A 104 2.12 -3.19 -15.21
CA VAL A 104 2.87 -2.13 -14.55
C VAL A 104 3.07 -0.95 -15.48
N LYS A 105 2.90 0.27 -14.96
CA LYS A 105 3.12 1.54 -15.67
C LYS A 105 3.97 2.49 -14.83
N PRO A 106 4.66 3.46 -15.46
CA PRO A 106 5.33 4.54 -14.75
C PRO A 106 4.35 5.33 -13.89
N LEU A 107 4.79 5.75 -12.69
CA LEU A 107 3.99 6.64 -11.85
C LEU A 107 4.08 8.09 -12.38
N PRO A 108 2.95 8.76 -12.70
CA PRO A 108 2.99 10.16 -13.12
C PRO A 108 3.48 11.07 -11.99
N LEU A 109 4.18 12.15 -12.36
CA LEU A 109 4.77 13.09 -11.40
C LEU A 109 3.74 13.66 -10.40
N SER A 110 2.52 13.94 -10.86
CA SER A 110 1.42 14.42 -10.01
C SER A 110 1.07 13.46 -8.87
N LEU A 111 1.25 12.15 -9.08
CA LEU A 111 1.05 11.14 -8.03
C LEU A 111 2.30 10.89 -7.20
N LEU A 112 3.49 11.21 -7.71
CA LEU A 112 4.75 11.04 -6.98
C LEU A 112 4.89 12.07 -5.85
N GLU A 113 4.30 13.26 -6.00
CA GLU A 113 4.36 14.34 -5.00
C GLU A 113 3.51 14.06 -3.75
N GLU A 114 2.49 13.22 -3.89
CA GLU A 114 1.57 12.84 -2.82
C GLU A 114 2.20 11.82 -1.88
N ILE A 115 2.00 12.00 -0.56
CA ILE A 115 2.57 11.09 0.45
C ILE A 115 1.90 9.71 0.32
N PRO A 116 2.63 8.58 0.52
CA PRO A 116 2.00 7.28 0.75
C PRO A 116 0.93 7.36 1.83
N GLN A 117 -0.25 6.78 1.58
CA GLN A 117 -1.39 6.86 2.50
C GLN A 117 -1.40 5.73 3.53
N ALA A 118 -0.67 4.63 3.28
CA ALA A 118 -0.44 3.62 4.30
C ALA A 118 0.86 3.90 5.05
N PHE A 119 0.81 3.69 6.36
CA PHE A 119 1.97 3.79 7.24
C PHE A 119 2.04 2.60 8.20
N LEU A 120 3.25 2.16 8.46
CA LEU A 120 3.51 0.99 9.30
C LEU A 120 3.30 1.33 10.78
N CYS A 121 2.59 0.45 11.46
CA CYS A 121 2.21 0.51 12.86
C CYS A 121 2.59 -0.78 13.57
N SER A 122 2.72 -0.67 14.89
CA SER A 122 2.93 -1.78 15.81
C SER A 122 2.19 -1.48 17.11
N LEU A 123 1.68 -2.50 17.80
CA LEU A 123 1.07 -2.30 19.12
C LEU A 123 2.16 -2.08 20.18
N ASN A 124 2.19 -0.89 20.76
CA ASN A 124 3.12 -0.59 21.85
C ASN A 124 2.78 -1.43 23.09
N GLY A 125 3.77 -2.12 23.66
CA GLY A 125 3.60 -2.95 24.84
C GLY A 125 3.02 -4.35 24.59
N PHE A 126 2.88 -4.78 23.33
CA PHE A 126 2.57 -6.17 23.03
C PHE A 126 3.79 -7.07 23.32
N ASP A 127 3.57 -8.13 24.11
CA ASP A 127 4.57 -9.08 24.58
C ASP A 127 4.09 -10.50 24.22
N GLU A 128 4.74 -11.13 23.23
CA GLU A 128 4.42 -12.48 22.74
C GLU A 128 4.46 -13.54 23.86
N SER A 129 5.24 -13.30 24.92
CA SER A 129 5.29 -14.23 26.06
C SER A 129 4.00 -14.25 26.89
N ARG A 130 3.11 -13.26 26.68
CA ARG A 130 1.83 -13.10 27.40
C ARG A 130 0.61 -13.41 26.53
N GLY A 131 0.81 -13.75 25.26
CA GLY A 131 -0.25 -14.14 24.34
C GLY A 131 0.28 -14.37 22.92
N SER A 132 -0.26 -15.37 22.24
CA SER A 132 0.07 -15.68 20.85
C SER A 132 -0.99 -15.14 19.89
N TRP A 133 -0.56 -14.69 18.72
CA TRP A 133 -1.49 -14.43 17.63
C TRP A 133 -1.95 -15.75 17.03
N ASN A 134 -3.26 -15.88 16.89
CA ASN A 134 -3.86 -17.01 16.17
C ASN A 134 -4.38 -16.47 14.85
N ASP A 135 -3.78 -16.94 13.75
CA ASP A 135 -4.14 -16.53 12.38
C ASP A 135 -5.63 -16.81 12.06
N GLU A 136 -6.26 -17.76 12.76
CA GLU A 136 -7.70 -18.06 12.60
C GLU A 136 -8.63 -16.94 13.13
N VAL A 137 -8.13 -15.97 13.91
CA VAL A 137 -8.95 -14.92 14.56
C VAL A 137 -9.03 -13.62 13.75
N LEU A 138 -8.31 -13.52 12.63
CA LEU A 138 -8.23 -12.31 11.77
C LEU A 138 -9.61 -11.80 11.27
N MET A 139 -10.68 -12.61 11.33
CA MET A 139 -12.02 -12.21 10.91
C MET A 139 -12.85 -11.44 11.94
N ASN A 140 -12.43 -11.37 13.22
CA ASN A 140 -13.25 -10.76 14.29
C ASN A 140 -12.47 -9.71 15.12
N PHE A 141 -12.00 -8.63 14.48
CA PHE A 141 -11.59 -7.43 15.23
C PHE A 141 -12.82 -6.59 15.60
N THR A 142 -13.46 -6.94 16.73
CA THR A 142 -14.37 -6.03 17.42
C THR A 142 -13.63 -5.46 18.63
N ILE A 143 -13.25 -4.19 18.57
CA ILE A 143 -12.83 -3.46 19.78
C ILE A 143 -14.10 -3.19 20.58
N SER A 144 -14.43 -4.07 21.51
CA SER A 144 -15.41 -3.78 22.55
C SER A 144 -14.77 -2.83 23.54
N GLY A 145 -15.24 -1.58 23.55
CA GLY A 145 -15.03 -0.64 24.66
C GLY A 145 -15.85 -0.99 25.89
#